data_AF-A0A645HPC0-F1
#
_entry.id   AF-A0A645HPC0-F1
#
_cell.length_a   1.000
_cell.length_b   1.000
_cell.length_c   1.000
_cell.angle_alpha   90.00
_cell.angle_beta   90.00
_cell.angle_gamma   90.00
#
_symmetry.space_group_name_H-M   'P 1'
#
loop_
_entity.id
_entity.type
_entity.pdbx_description
1 polymer ?
#
loop_
_entity_poly.entity_id
_entity_poly.type
_entity_poly.pdbx_seq_one_letter_code
_entity_poly.pdbx_strand_id
1 'polypeptide(L)' 'MTFECGIRFLSDHLNGDTYFKIHRENHNLDRARTQFKMVEDMEDKFNEMRAIIDRYR' A
#
# COMPACT_ATOMS: atom_id res chain seq x y z
N MET A 1 -3.57 3.74 -6.58
CA MET A 1 -3.99 4.01 -5.19
C MET A 1 -3.11 3.29 -4.16
N THR A 2 -2.96 1.96 -4.17
CA THR A 2 -2.15 1.22 -3.16
C THR A 2 -0.71 1.72 -3.01
N PHE A 3 0.01 1.85 -4.14
CA PHE A 3 1.38 2.36 -4.15
C PHE A 3 1.49 3.81 -3.64
N GLU A 4 0.62 4.70 -4.12
CA GLU A 4 0.53 6.10 -3.68
C GLU A 4 0.26 6.19 -2.17
N CYS A 5 -0.68 5.40 -1.64
CA CYS A 5 -0.96 5.35 -0.20
C CYS A 5 0.24 4.85 0.60
N GLY A 6 0.96 3.84 0.11
CA GLY A 6 2.20 3.36 0.73
C GLY A 6 3.25 4.46 0.84
N ILE A 7 3.45 5.22 -0.24
CA ILE A 7 4.34 6.39 -0.25
C ILE A 7 3.86 7.44 0.76
N ARG A 8 2.57 7.76 0.80
CA ARG A 8 2.03 8.76 1.75
C ARG A 8 2.23 8.36 3.20
N PHE A 9 2.03 7.10 3.56
CA PHE A 9 2.32 6.61 4.92
C PHE A 9 3.81 6.68 5.25
N LEU A 10 4.69 6.30 4.31
CA LEU A 10 6.13 6.38 4.52
C LEU A 10 6.60 7.83 4.69
N SER A 11 6.14 8.73 3.82
CA SER A 11 6.45 10.16 3.92
C SER A 11 5.95 10.76 5.22
N ASP A 12 4.75 10.40 5.67
CA ASP A 12 4.22 10.88 6.95
C ASP A 12 5.06 10.37 8.14
N HIS A 13 5.48 9.10 8.10
CA HIS A 13 6.38 8.54 9.11
C HIS A 13 7.72 9.29 9.19
N LEU A 14 8.34 9.58 8.04
CA LEU A 14 9.59 10.35 7.98
C LEU A 14 9.41 11.80 8.43
N ASN A 15 8.21 12.37 8.26
CA ASN A 15 7.86 13.71 8.70
C ASN A 15 7.37 13.77 10.15
N GLY A 16 7.47 12.68 10.92
CA GLY A 16 7.09 12.65 12.33
C GLY A 16 5.60 12.46 12.60
N ASP A 17 4.90 11.75 11.71
CA ASP A 17 3.50 11.31 11.89
C ASP A 17 2.52 12.48 12.10
N THR A 18 2.54 13.48 11.20
CA THR A 18 1.79 14.75 11.35
C THR A 18 0.46 14.78 10.60
N TYR A 19 0.30 13.94 9.58
CA TYR A 19 -0.87 13.91 8.72
C TYR A 19 -1.87 12.82 9.14
N PHE A 20 -1.40 11.59 9.33
CA PHE A 20 -2.26 10.47 9.74
C PHE A 20 -2.24 10.28 11.25
N LYS A 21 -3.43 10.09 11.83
CA LYS A 21 -3.53 9.74 13.25
C LYS A 21 -2.83 8.40 13.52
N ILE A 22 -1.86 8.43 14.43
CA ILE A 22 -1.18 7.25 14.96
C ILE A 22 -1.68 6.90 16.37
N HIS A 23 -1.45 5.64 16.76
CA HIS A 23 -1.86 5.09 18.06
C HIS A 23 -0.68 4.49 18.84
N ARG A 24 0.48 4.39 18.18
CA ARG A 24 1.72 3.81 18.67
C ARG A 24 2.86 4.29 17.77
N GLU A 25 4.08 4.19 18.28
CA GLU A 25 5.29 4.42 17.49
C GLU A 25 5.34 3.47 16.28
N ASN A 26 5.90 3.95 15.16
CA ASN A 26 6.05 3.23 13.89
C ASN A 26 4.73 2.77 13.23
N HIS A 27 3.57 3.30 13.63
CA HIS A 27 2.29 2.86 13.07
C HIS A 27 2.18 3.15 11.56
N ASN A 28 2.61 4.32 11.10
CA ASN A 28 2.60 4.63 9.67
C ASN A 28 3.66 3.83 8.89
N LEU A 29 4.81 3.50 9.49
CA LEU A 29 5.79 2.61 8.89
C LEU A 29 5.20 1.22 8.60
N ASP A 30 4.47 0.65 9.57
CA ASP A 30 3.84 -0.66 9.39
C ASP A 30 2.71 -0.63 8.35
N ARG A 31 1.96 0.48 8.30
CA ARG A 31 0.98 0.71 7.22
C ARG A 31 1.67 0.76 5.86
N ALA A 32 2.77 1.50 5.73
CA ALA A 32 3.53 1.59 4.49
C ALA A 32 4.02 0.22 4.02
N ARG A 33 4.62 -0.58 4.92
CA ARG A 33 5.06 -1.96 4.62
C ARG A 33 3.94 -2.85 4.10
N THR A 34 2.76 -2.78 4.73
CA THR A 34 1.59 -3.55 4.31
C THR A 34 1.14 -3.16 2.90
N GLN A 35 1.11 -1.86 2.59
CA GLN A 35 0.75 -1.38 1.25
C GLN A 35 1.76 -1.83 0.19
N PHE A 36 3.07 -1.77 0.48
CA PHE A 36 4.08 -2.25 -0.46
C PHE A 36 4.01 -3.76 -0.68
N LYS A 37 3.74 -4.55 0.36
CA LYS A 37 3.53 -5.99 0.18
C LYS A 37 2.33 -6.30 -0.71
N MET A 38 1.25 -5.51 -0.60
CA MET A 38 0.08 -5.64 -1.46
C MET A 38 0.38 -5.26 -2.91
N VAL A 39 1.23 -4.25 -3.15
CA VAL A 39 1.66 -3.90 -4.51
C VAL A 39 2.48 -5.03 -5.13
N GLU A 40 3.46 -5.57 -4.41
CA GLU A 40 4.25 -6.71 -4.87
C GLU A 40 3.34 -7.91 -5.23
N ASP A 41 2.36 -8.21 -4.36
CA ASP A 41 1.42 -9.31 -4.60
C ASP A 41 0.50 -9.07 -5.82
N MET A 42 0.11 -7.81 -6.07
CA MET A 42 -0.63 -7.42 -7.26
C MET A 42 0.22 -7.52 -8.53
N GLU A 43 1.50 -7.19 -8.47
CA GLU A 43 2.44 -7.33 -9.58
C GLU A 43 2.63 -8.81 -9.94
N ASP A 44 2.84 -9.67 -8.93
CA ASP A 44 2.97 -11.12 -9.11
C ASP A 44 1.71 -11.75 -9.72
N LYS A 45 0.52 -11.28 -9.31
CA LYS A 45 -0.77 -11.80 -9.78
C LYS A 45 -1.37 -11.01 -10.95
N PHE A 46 -0.62 -10.12 -11.58
CA PHE A 46 -1.17 -9.20 -12.58
C PHE A 46 -1.86 -9.90 -13.75
N ASN A 47 -1.25 -10.98 -14.26
CA ASN A 47 -1.82 -11.77 -15.35
C ASN A 47 -3.11 -12.50 -14.95
N GLU A 48 -3.17 -13.02 -13.72
CA GLU A 48 -4.37 -13.69 -13.19
C GLU A 48 -5.53 -12.69 -13.05
N MET A 49 -5.26 -11.51 -12.47
CA MET A 49 -6.26 -10.45 -12.37
C MET A 49 -6.80 -10.04 -13.74
N ARG A 50 -5.92 -9.88 -14.74
CA ARG A 50 -6.34 -9.56 -16.11
C ARG A 50 -7.22 -10.67 -16.70
N ALA A 51 -6.82 -11.93 -16.55
CA ALA A 51 -7.60 -13.07 -17.04
C ALA A 51 -8.99 -13.17 -16.38
N ILE A 52 -9.12 -12.79 -15.10
CA ILE A 52 -10.41 -12.71 -14.42
C ILE A 52 -11.30 -11.64 -15.05
N ILE A 53 -10.78 -10.44 -15.31
CA ILE A 53 -11.53 -9.35 -15.94
C ILE A 53 -12.01 -9.75 -17.34
N ASP A 54 -11.13 -10.36 -18.14
CA ASP A 54 -11.45 -10.75 -19.52
C ASP A 54 -12.56 -11.82 -19.60
N ARG A 55 -12.77 -12.62 -18.56
CA ARG A 55 -13.87 -13.62 -18.51
C ARG A 55 -15.27 -13.02 -18.43
N TYR A 56 -15.39 -11.77 -17.98
CA TYR A 56 -16.66 -11.07 -17.80
C TYR A 56 -16.85 -9.94 -18.82
N ARG A 57 -15.98 -9.88 -19.82
CA ARG A 57 -16.04 -8.94 -20.93
C ARG A 57 -16.82 -9.56 -22.11
#